data_AF-A0A7W4B2K8-F1
#
_entry.id   AF-A0A7W4B2K8-F1
#
_cell.length_a   1.000
_cell.length_b   1.000
_cell.length_c   1.000
_cell.angle_alpha   90.00
_cell.angle_beta   90.00
_cell.angle_gamma   90.00
#
_symmetry.space_group_name_H-M   'P 1'
#
loop_
_entity.id
_entity.type
_entity.pdbx_description
1 polymer ?
#
loop_
_entity_poly.entity_id
_entity_poly.type
_entity_poly.pdbx_seq_one_letter_code
_entity_poly.pdbx_strand_id
1 'polypeptide(L)'
;MKQNQQLGKKVKWVAHSQGAIIFLSALQYYRVNYQGQLTGQELAIHGSGANVAELQQAAKLVGLKTHEPRNNPFDTVPNIFGKNDLSASSFARSVKFFPSIMFSSVGASPHTLPFLGVKTYHEQLLTLGAKFRAKEVKNIFRKLSY
;
A
#
# COMPACT_ATOMS: atom_id res chain seq x y z
N MET A 1 -7.06 19.24 2.02
CA MET A 1 -8.07 18.77 1.05
C MET A 1 -9.14 19.84 0.72
N LYS A 2 -9.91 20.35 1.69
CA LYS A 2 -10.99 21.35 1.48
C LYS A 2 -10.61 22.54 0.59
N GLN A 3 -9.53 23.24 0.93
CA GLN A 3 -9.08 24.43 0.19
C GLN A 3 -8.81 24.11 -1.29
N ASN A 4 -8.12 23.00 -1.58
CA ASN A 4 -7.84 22.58 -2.96
C ASN A 4 -9.14 22.33 -3.74
N GLN A 5 -10.15 21.73 -3.10
CA GLN A 5 -11.47 21.54 -3.71
C GLN A 5 -12.17 22.87 -4.00
N GLN A 6 -12.16 23.81 -3.05
CA GLN A 6 -12.78 25.13 -3.21
C GLN A 6 -12.12 25.95 -4.33
N LEU A 7 -10.81 25.78 -4.52
CA LEU A 7 -10.04 26.41 -5.60
C LEU A 7 -10.12 25.63 -6.93
N GLY A 8 -10.92 24.56 -7.01
CA GLY A 8 -11.04 23.74 -8.22
C GLY A 8 -9.76 23.00 -8.61
N LYS A 9 -8.79 22.86 -7.69
CA LYS A 9 -7.50 22.20 -7.96
C LYS A 9 -7.68 20.69 -8.04
N LYS A 10 -7.11 20.09 -9.08
CA LYS A 10 -6.98 18.64 -9.21
C LYS A 10 -5.74 18.16 -8.46
N VAL A 11 -5.89 17.24 -7.51
CA VAL A 11 -4.78 16.79 -6.65
C VAL A 11 -4.72 15.28 -6.58
N LYS A 12 -3.51 14.73 -6.72
CA LYS A 12 -3.25 13.30 -6.53
C LYS A 12 -2.41 13.12 -5.26
N TRP A 13 -2.95 12.36 -4.33
CA TRP A 13 -2.30 12.03 -3.06
C TRP A 13 -1.69 10.65 -3.11
N VAL A 14 -0.61 10.46 -2.34
CA VAL A 14 -0.02 9.15 -2.09
C VAL A 14 -0.08 8.90 -0.59
N ALA A 15 -0.64 7.76 -0.20
CA ALA A 15 -0.64 7.27 1.17
C ALA A 15 0.26 6.03 1.27
N HIS A 16 1.27 6.12 2.13
CA HIS A 16 2.24 5.08 2.39
C HIS A 16 2.43 4.85 3.89
N SER A 17 2.58 3.61 4.33
CA SER A 17 2.85 3.24 5.73
C SER A 17 1.88 3.92 6.69
N GLN A 18 2.39 4.56 7.75
CA GLN A 18 1.59 5.36 8.69
C GLN A 18 0.82 6.50 8.02
N GLY A 19 1.29 7.03 6.89
CA GLY A 19 0.58 8.03 6.10
C GLY A 19 -0.81 7.57 5.66
N ALA A 20 -1.04 6.27 5.48
CA ALA A 20 -2.38 5.73 5.20
C ALA A 20 -3.32 5.81 6.41
N ILE A 21 -2.81 5.62 7.63
CA ILE A 21 -3.57 5.78 8.87
C ILE A 21 -3.96 7.26 9.03
N ILE A 22 -3.00 8.16 8.86
CA ILE A 22 -3.22 9.60 8.94
C ILE A 22 -4.24 10.04 7.90
N PHE A 23 -4.13 9.54 6.67
CA PHE A 23 -5.06 9.90 5.59
C PHE A 23 -6.48 9.39 5.88
N LEU A 24 -6.63 8.17 6.39
CA LEU A 24 -7.93 7.64 6.84
C LEU A 24 -8.54 8.54 7.92
N SER A 25 -7.79 8.87 8.96
CA SER A 25 -8.25 9.78 10.02
C SER A 25 -8.63 11.16 9.47
N ALA A 26 -7.89 11.69 8.49
CA ALA A 26 -8.20 12.96 7.85
C ALA A 26 -9.51 12.91 7.05
N LEU A 27 -9.82 11.80 6.38
CA LEU A 27 -11.09 11.62 5.67
C LEU A 27 -12.27 11.49 6.64
N GLN A 28 -12.10 10.73 7.72
CA GLN A 28 -13.09 10.60 8.79
C GLN A 28 -13.37 11.97 9.44
N TYR A 29 -12.31 12.72 9.78
CA TYR A 29 -12.43 14.08 10.29
C TYR A 29 -13.13 15.00 9.29
N TYR A 30 -12.76 14.94 8.02
CA TYR A 30 -13.38 15.76 6.98
C TYR A 30 -14.88 15.53 6.88
N ARG A 31 -15.31 14.26 6.87
CA ARG A 31 -16.72 13.87 6.77
C ARG A 31 -17.58 14.42 7.92
N VAL A 32 -17.02 14.51 9.13
CA VAL A 32 -17.74 15.01 10.31
C VAL A 32 -17.76 16.54 10.36
N ASN A 33 -16.67 17.19 9.96
CA ASN A 33 -16.47 18.62 10.21
C ASN A 33 -16.73 19.52 9.00
N TYR A 34 -16.82 18.96 7.80
CA TYR A 34 -17.02 19.73 6.57
C TYR A 34 -18.13 19.14 5.70
N GLN A 35 -18.84 20.04 5.03
CA GLN A 35 -19.81 19.72 4.00
C GLN A 35 -19.14 19.77 2.62
N GLY A 36 -19.62 18.94 1.68
CA GLY A 36 -19.18 18.93 0.28
C GLY A 36 -18.26 17.77 -0.09
N GLN A 37 -18.18 17.48 -1.38
CA GLN A 37 -17.43 16.35 -1.96
C GLN A 37 -16.02 16.77 -2.39
N LEU A 38 -15.08 15.83 -2.39
CA LEU A 38 -13.68 15.97 -2.80
C LEU A 38 -13.44 15.41 -4.22
N THR A 39 -14.35 15.71 -5.16
CA THR A 39 -14.37 15.14 -6.52
C THR A 39 -13.16 15.51 -7.39
N GLY A 40 -12.42 16.55 -7.03
CA GLY A 40 -11.17 16.92 -7.71
C GLY A 40 -9.94 16.14 -7.23
N GLN A 41 -10.10 15.19 -6.30
CA GLN A 41 -8.98 14.55 -5.61
C GLN A 41 -8.93 13.05 -5.86
N GLU A 42 -7.70 12.55 -6.00
CA GLU A 42 -7.41 11.13 -6.22
C GLU A 42 -6.41 10.63 -5.17
N LEU A 43 -6.45 9.34 -4.84
CA LEU A 43 -5.57 8.71 -3.85
C LEU A 43 -4.98 7.40 -4.38
N ALA A 44 -3.65 7.32 -4.39
CA ALA A 44 -2.89 6.10 -4.57
C ALA A 44 -2.40 5.57 -3.21
N ILE A 45 -2.46 4.24 -3.02
CA ILE A 45 -2.18 3.59 -1.74
C ILE A 45 -1.14 2.48 -1.96
N HIS A 46 -0.07 2.45 -1.18
CA HIS A 46 0.87 1.31 -1.13
C HIS A 46 1.53 1.19 0.24
N GLY A 47 2.02 0.00 0.61
CA GLY A 47 2.59 -0.26 1.93
C GLY A 47 1.68 0.20 3.08
N SER A 48 0.35 0.13 2.92
CA SER A 48 -0.60 0.79 3.82
C SER A 48 -0.49 0.30 5.26
N GLY A 49 -0.33 1.20 6.23
CA GLY A 49 -0.50 0.86 7.65
C GLY A 49 -1.96 0.74 8.10
N ALA A 50 -2.90 1.19 7.28
CA ALA A 50 -4.34 1.11 7.54
C ALA A 50 -4.99 -0.06 6.80
N ASN A 51 -6.20 -0.43 7.23
CA ASN A 51 -7.07 -1.28 6.43
C ASN A 51 -7.50 -0.52 5.16
N VAL A 52 -7.16 -1.09 4.00
CA VAL A 52 -7.35 -0.46 2.70
C VAL A 52 -8.81 -0.40 2.31
N ALA A 53 -9.61 -1.42 2.66
CA ALA A 53 -11.05 -1.40 2.39
C ALA A 53 -11.73 -0.27 3.16
N GLU A 54 -11.37 -0.09 4.44
CA GLU A 54 -11.83 1.03 5.27
C GLU A 54 -11.41 2.39 4.68
N LEU A 55 -10.14 2.52 4.29
CA LEU A 55 -9.63 3.74 3.65
C LEU A 55 -10.34 4.07 2.33
N GLN A 56 -10.54 3.07 1.46
CA GLN A 56 -11.27 3.25 0.21
C GLN A 56 -12.74 3.59 0.44
N GLN A 57 -13.38 2.98 1.45
CA GLN A 57 -14.75 3.31 1.82
C GLN A 57 -14.84 4.75 2.34
N ALA A 58 -13.94 5.17 3.23
CA ALA A 58 -13.89 6.54 3.74
C ALA A 58 -13.68 7.56 2.61
N ALA A 59 -12.78 7.27 1.65
CA ALA A 59 -12.54 8.10 0.48
C ALA A 59 -13.80 8.22 -0.41
N LYS A 60 -14.46 7.09 -0.68
CA LYS A 60 -15.69 7.05 -1.47
C LYS A 60 -16.80 7.89 -0.83
N LEU A 61 -16.95 7.85 0.49
CA LEU A 61 -17.99 8.59 1.23
C LEU A 61 -17.85 10.11 1.10
N VAL A 62 -16.65 10.61 0.80
CA VAL A 62 -16.38 12.03 0.56
C VAL A 62 -16.14 12.33 -0.92
N GLY A 63 -16.41 11.39 -1.82
CA GLY A 63 -16.31 11.59 -3.27
C GLY A 63 -14.87 11.64 -3.81
N LEU A 64 -13.89 11.21 -3.00
CA LEU A 64 -12.50 11.11 -3.42
C LEU A 64 -12.29 9.81 -4.19
N LYS A 65 -11.65 9.89 -5.36
CA LYS A 65 -11.37 8.71 -6.20
C LYS A 65 -10.15 7.95 -5.70
N THR A 66 -10.25 6.65 -5.54
CA THR A 66 -9.10 5.80 -5.18
C THR A 66 -8.59 5.00 -6.39
N HIS A 67 -7.29 4.74 -6.41
CA HIS A 67 -6.67 3.81 -7.34
C HIS A 67 -6.51 2.43 -6.71
N GLU A 68 -6.26 1.43 -7.56
CA GLU A 68 -5.94 0.08 -7.12
C GLU A 68 -4.74 0.07 -6.15
N PRO A 69 -4.88 -0.52 -4.95
CA PRO A 69 -3.81 -0.57 -3.97
C PRO A 69 -2.62 -1.37 -4.48
N ARG A 70 -1.41 -0.89 -4.17
CA ARG A 70 -0.14 -1.48 -4.62
C ARG A 70 0.66 -2.03 -3.44
N ASN A 71 -0.02 -2.66 -2.48
CA ASN A 71 0.62 -3.34 -1.36
C ASN A 71 1.36 -4.58 -1.85
N ASN A 72 2.58 -4.79 -1.35
CA ASN A 72 3.36 -5.96 -1.71
C ASN A 72 2.91 -7.18 -0.88
N PRO A 73 2.67 -8.35 -1.50
CA PRO A 73 2.24 -9.54 -0.76
C PRO A 73 3.29 -10.07 0.23
N PHE A 74 4.54 -9.62 0.15
CA PHE A 74 5.62 -9.95 1.09
C PHE A 74 5.81 -8.89 2.20
N ASP A 75 5.03 -7.81 2.19
CA ASP A 75 5.16 -6.72 3.15
C ASP A 75 4.32 -6.95 4.41
N THR A 76 4.98 -6.93 5.56
CA THR A 76 4.37 -7.13 6.87
C THR A 76 3.41 -6.01 7.27
N VAL A 77 3.67 -4.77 6.85
CA VAL A 77 2.88 -3.61 7.26
C VAL A 77 1.43 -3.67 6.78
N PRO A 78 1.14 -3.75 5.47
CA PRO A 78 -0.23 -3.86 4.99
C PRO A 78 -0.88 -5.18 5.38
N ASN A 79 -0.17 -6.31 5.31
CA ASN A 79 -0.82 -7.60 5.49
C ASN A 79 -1.21 -7.84 6.96
N ILE A 80 -0.28 -7.58 7.88
CA ILE A 80 -0.48 -7.86 9.32
C ILE A 80 -0.98 -6.63 10.06
N PHE A 81 -0.21 -5.53 10.07
CA PHE A 81 -0.56 -4.35 10.87
C PHE A 81 -1.80 -3.62 10.32
N GLY A 82 -1.88 -3.47 9.00
CA GLY A 82 -3.06 -2.96 8.31
C GLY A 82 -4.20 -3.97 8.17
N LYS A 83 -3.98 -5.23 8.58
CA LYS A 83 -4.97 -6.32 8.53
C LYS A 83 -5.60 -6.51 7.14
N ASN A 84 -4.82 -6.37 6.07
CA ASN A 84 -5.33 -6.46 4.69
C ASN A 84 -5.32 -7.90 4.13
N ASP A 85 -4.45 -8.78 4.66
CA ASP A 85 -4.46 -10.22 4.34
C ASP A 85 -3.88 -11.00 5.53
N LEU A 86 -4.78 -11.57 6.34
CA LEU A 86 -4.46 -12.33 7.56
C LEU A 86 -4.40 -13.85 7.32
N SER A 87 -4.40 -14.32 6.06
CA SER A 87 -4.25 -15.74 5.77
C SER A 87 -2.92 -16.28 6.30
N ALA A 88 -2.88 -17.56 6.68
CA ALA A 88 -1.65 -18.18 7.19
C ALA A 88 -0.49 -18.11 6.18
N SER A 89 -0.79 -18.22 4.88
CA SER A 89 0.21 -18.07 3.81
C SER A 89 0.73 -16.63 3.71
N SER A 90 -0.11 -15.62 4.00
CA SER A 90 0.26 -14.21 4.06
C SER A 90 1.12 -13.87 5.25
N PHE A 91 0.74 -14.38 6.40
CA PHE A 91 1.53 -14.25 7.61
C PHE A 91 2.93 -14.84 7.41
N ALA A 92 3.02 -16.08 6.93
CA ALA A 92 4.29 -16.79 6.74
C ALA A 92 5.23 -16.04 5.78
N ARG A 93 4.73 -15.59 4.62
CA ARG A 93 5.55 -14.86 3.64
C ARG A 93 5.93 -13.46 4.14
N SER A 94 5.04 -12.78 4.85
CA SER A 94 5.30 -11.44 5.40
C SER A 94 6.35 -11.46 6.51
N VAL A 95 6.27 -12.40 7.45
CA VAL A 95 7.27 -12.54 8.52
C VAL A 95 8.64 -12.88 7.94
N LYS A 96 8.67 -13.78 6.94
CA LYS A 96 9.92 -14.17 6.26
C LYS A 96 10.66 -13.00 5.61
N PHE A 97 9.93 -11.99 5.15
CA PHE A 97 10.47 -10.81 4.48
C PHE A 97 10.63 -9.60 5.41
N PHE A 98 10.21 -9.69 6.68
CA PHE A 98 10.33 -8.62 7.66
C PHE A 98 11.77 -8.05 7.78
N PRO A 99 12.85 -8.86 7.78
CA PRO A 99 14.21 -8.29 7.82
C PRO A 99 14.53 -7.42 6.60
N SER A 100 13.94 -7.71 5.42
CA SER A 100 14.15 -6.87 4.22
C SER A 100 13.50 -5.49 4.37
N ILE A 101 12.47 -5.35 5.20
CA ILE A 101 11.84 -4.04 5.47
C ILE A 101 12.81 -3.14 6.24
N MET A 102 13.61 -3.72 7.15
CA MET A 102 14.50 -2.98 8.06
C MET A 102 15.92 -2.79 7.52
N PHE A 103 16.44 -3.76 6.77
CA PHE A 103 17.89 -3.85 6.48
C PHE A 103 18.24 -3.90 4.99
N SER A 104 17.26 -3.74 4.09
CA SER A 104 17.52 -3.75 2.65
C SER A 104 17.39 -2.36 2.03
N SER A 105 17.90 -2.21 0.80
CA SER A 105 17.76 -0.96 0.07
C SER A 105 16.29 -0.64 -0.23
N VAL A 106 16.00 0.63 -0.51
CA VAL A 106 14.68 1.13 -0.90
C VAL A 106 14.02 0.26 -1.97
N GLY A 107 14.78 -0.18 -2.98
CA GLY A 107 14.24 -1.05 -4.02
C GLY A 107 14.16 -2.54 -3.63
N ALA A 108 14.91 -3.02 -2.64
CA ALA A 108 14.84 -4.42 -2.23
C ALA A 108 13.76 -4.65 -1.17
N SER A 109 13.36 -3.59 -0.45
CA SER A 109 12.33 -3.65 0.56
C SER A 109 10.95 -3.87 -0.08
N PRO A 110 10.16 -4.84 0.42
CA PRO A 110 8.78 -4.99 -0.05
C PRO A 110 7.88 -3.82 0.38
N HIS A 111 8.31 -3.01 1.34
CA HIS A 111 7.50 -1.95 1.93
C HIS A 111 7.61 -0.61 1.20
N THR A 112 8.74 -0.33 0.55
CA THR A 112 9.05 1.05 0.15
C THR A 112 8.49 1.43 -1.22
N LEU A 113 8.54 0.54 -2.22
CA LEU A 113 8.05 0.85 -3.57
C LEU A 113 6.67 0.24 -3.85
N PRO A 114 5.85 0.86 -4.72
CA PRO A 114 4.58 0.29 -5.15
C PRO A 114 4.76 -1.08 -5.81
N PHE A 115 3.94 -2.05 -5.40
CA PHE A 115 3.98 -3.39 -5.96
C PHE A 115 3.34 -3.45 -7.36
N LEU A 116 4.17 -3.63 -8.39
CA LEU A 116 3.70 -3.70 -9.79
C LEU A 116 3.39 -5.13 -10.26
N GLY A 117 3.72 -6.13 -9.45
CA GLY A 117 3.52 -7.54 -9.77
C GLY A 117 4.74 -8.37 -9.34
N VAL A 118 4.52 -9.69 -9.19
CA VAL A 118 5.57 -10.58 -8.66
C VAL A 118 6.77 -10.66 -9.59
N LYS A 119 6.54 -10.69 -10.92
CA LYS A 119 7.61 -10.70 -11.93
C LYS A 119 8.48 -9.45 -11.83
N THR A 120 7.86 -8.27 -11.77
CA THR A 120 8.58 -6.99 -11.65
C THR A 120 9.35 -6.91 -10.34
N TYR A 121 8.76 -7.34 -9.22
CA TYR A 121 9.47 -7.34 -7.94
C TYR A 121 10.66 -8.31 -7.94
N HIS A 122 10.52 -9.48 -8.57
CA HIS A 122 11.62 -10.42 -8.77
C HIS A 122 12.77 -9.81 -9.60
N GLU A 123 12.45 -9.17 -10.73
CA GLU A 123 13.44 -8.49 -11.58
C GLU A 123 14.13 -7.33 -10.84
N GLN A 124 13.37 -6.53 -10.09
CA GLN A 124 13.90 -5.46 -9.24
C GLN A 124 14.93 -5.99 -8.23
N LEU A 125 14.63 -7.11 -7.56
CA LEU A 125 15.57 -7.75 -6.64
C LEU A 125 16.83 -8.25 -7.35
N LEU A 126 16.73 -8.76 -8.58
CA LEU A 126 17.89 -9.18 -9.36
C LEU A 126 18.77 -8.00 -9.76
N THR A 127 18.18 -6.91 -10.25
CA THR A 127 18.89 -5.69 -10.63
C THR A 127 19.65 -5.07 -9.45
N LEU A 128 19.09 -5.19 -8.25
CA LEU A 128 19.71 -4.69 -7.01
C LEU A 128 20.71 -5.67 -6.39
N GLY A 129 21.00 -6.80 -7.04
CA GLY A 129 21.93 -7.82 -6.53
C GLY A 129 21.38 -8.66 -5.38
N ALA A 130 20.12 -8.49 -4.99
CA ALA A 130 19.44 -9.24 -3.93
C ALA A 130 19.01 -10.66 -4.38
N LYS A 131 19.96 -11.41 -4.97
CA LYS A 131 19.74 -12.72 -5.62
C LYS A 131 19.07 -13.74 -4.69
N PHE A 132 19.44 -13.74 -3.40
CA PHE A 132 18.82 -14.60 -2.40
C PHE A 132 17.31 -14.34 -2.29
N ARG A 133 16.91 -13.07 -2.10
CA ARG A 133 15.49 -12.68 -2.00
C ARG A 133 14.74 -12.91 -3.31
N ALA A 134 15.36 -12.66 -4.45
CA ALA A 134 14.77 -12.99 -5.75
C ALA A 134 14.44 -14.49 -5.84
N LYS A 135 15.37 -15.38 -5.45
CA LYS A 135 15.12 -16.84 -5.40
C LYS A 135 13.94 -17.19 -4.48
N GLU A 136 13.82 -16.54 -3.33
CA GLU A 136 12.70 -16.77 -2.41
C GLU A 136 11.35 -16.35 -3.00
N VAL A 137 11.28 -15.17 -3.62
CA VAL A 137 10.07 -14.70 -4.33
C VAL A 137 9.66 -15.69 -5.42
N LYS A 138 10.61 -16.13 -6.25
CA LYS A 138 10.37 -17.12 -7.32
C LYS A 138 9.82 -18.43 -6.77
N ASN A 139 10.39 -18.94 -5.69
CA ASN A 139 9.97 -20.20 -5.08
C ASN A 139 8.56 -20.13 -4.48
N ILE A 140 8.23 -19.04 -3.79
CA ILE A 140 6.90 -18.83 -3.20
C ILE A 140 5.86 -18.71 -4.32
N PHE A 141 6.16 -17.93 -5.36
CA PHE A 141 5.22 -17.73 -6.45
C PHE A 141 4.94 -19.01 -7.23
N ARG A 142 5.98 -19.81 -7.53
CA ARG A 142 5.81 -21.10 -8.21
C ARG A 142 4.89 -22.04 -7.43
N LYS A 143 4.91 -22.00 -6.10
CA LYS A 143 4.03 -22.84 -5.25
C LYS A 143 2.58 -22.37 -5.20
N LEU A 144 2.28 -21.14 -5.62
CA LEU A 144 0.93 -20.56 -5.63
C LEU A 144 0.28 -20.62 -7.03
N SER A 145 1.02 -21.05 -8.06
CA SER A 145 0.55 -21.19 -9.44
C SER A 145 0.19 -22.64 -9.83
N TYR A 146 0.19 -23.55 -8.86
CA TYR A 146 -0.33 -24.93 -8.93
C TYR A 146 -1.38 -25.10 -7.84
#